data_AF-A0A559VBP6-F1
#
_entry.id   AF-A0A559VBP6-F1
#
_cell.length_a   1.000
_cell.length_b   1.000
_cell.length_c   1.000
_cell.angle_alpha   90.00
_cell.angle_beta   90.00
_cell.angle_gamma   90.00
#
_symmetry.space_group_name_H-M   'P 1'
#
loop_
_entity.id
_entity.type
_entity.pdbx_description
1 polymer ?
#
loop_
_entity_poly.entity_id
_entity_poly.type
_entity_poly.pdbx_seq_one_letter_code
_entity_poly.pdbx_strand_id
1 'polypeptide(L)'
;MTTLATILDTGLGWLYDTVQPDDAHTSHHGIVISDPEANRIYGFCPDGAQHRPVVIVDVIKVEWIDNGPNQLQTPANPLDIGELAVLVKELQRRGYESSGTWNGHPSVSGSIGLVRPAHPTLVAAVDRYRRGCTVHPQRSVFCDCEHWLAEGARIVRPAATPSA
;
A
#
# COMPACT_ATOMS: atom_id res chain seq x y z
N MET A 1 9.08 -12.31 14.25
CA MET A 1 8.52 -10.97 14.55
C MET A 1 8.90 -10.03 13.42
N THR A 2 7.94 -9.55 12.65
CA THR A 2 8.17 -8.54 11.60
C THR A 2 8.19 -7.18 12.28
N THR A 3 9.30 -6.44 12.21
CA THR A 3 9.37 -5.10 12.81
C THR A 3 8.93 -4.03 11.81
N LEU A 4 8.45 -2.87 12.30
CA LEU A 4 8.19 -1.71 11.45
C LEU A 4 9.38 -1.37 10.53
N ALA A 5 10.61 -1.50 11.04
CA ALA A 5 11.80 -1.27 10.24
C ALA A 5 11.90 -2.23 9.05
N THR A 6 11.71 -3.53 9.29
CA THR A 6 11.68 -4.56 8.25
C THR A 6 10.57 -4.31 7.23
N ILE A 7 9.38 -3.89 7.69
CA ILE A 7 8.24 -3.57 6.81
C ILE A 7 8.59 -2.42 5.88
N LEU A 8 9.13 -1.33 6.43
CA LEU A 8 9.52 -0.16 5.65
C LEU A 8 10.63 -0.50 4.66
N ASP A 9 11.68 -1.19 5.10
CA ASP A 9 12.80 -1.53 4.23
C ASP A 9 12.34 -2.45 3.08
N THR A 10 11.45 -3.40 3.37
CA THR A 10 10.85 -4.31 2.37
C THR A 10 9.96 -3.55 1.37
N GLY A 11 9.05 -2.72 1.86
CA GLY A 11 8.09 -2.00 1.02
C GLY A 11 8.74 -0.88 0.21
N LEU A 12 9.70 -0.16 0.79
CA LEU A 12 10.45 0.89 0.10
C LEU A 12 11.40 0.29 -0.94
N GLY A 13 12.09 -0.80 -0.62
CA GLY A 13 12.91 -1.53 -1.60
C GLY A 13 12.09 -2.05 -2.77
N TRP A 14 10.85 -2.48 -2.52
CA TRP A 14 9.92 -2.81 -3.59
C TRP A 14 9.54 -1.61 -4.46
N LEU A 15 9.15 -0.50 -3.83
CA LEU A 15 8.69 0.69 -4.53
C LEU A 15 9.78 1.32 -5.40
N TYR A 16 11.03 1.31 -4.94
CA TYR A 16 12.08 2.14 -5.51
C TYR A 16 13.23 1.38 -6.15
N ASP A 17 13.50 0.16 -5.73
CA ASP A 17 14.70 -0.57 -6.15
C ASP A 17 14.39 -1.85 -6.94
N THR A 18 13.12 -2.32 -6.91
CA THR A 18 12.73 -3.56 -7.58
C THR A 18 12.32 -3.31 -9.03
N VAL A 19 13.15 -3.81 -9.96
CA VAL A 19 12.84 -3.81 -11.39
C VAL A 19 11.73 -4.84 -11.67
N GLN A 20 10.66 -4.37 -12.32
CA GLN A 20 9.58 -5.22 -12.82
C GLN A 20 9.81 -5.66 -14.29
N PRO A 21 9.38 -6.87 -14.67
CA PRO A 21 9.34 -7.31 -16.06
C PRO A 21 8.55 -6.38 -16.97
N ASP A 22 8.92 -6.32 -18.25
CA ASP A 22 8.28 -5.46 -19.26
C ASP A 22 6.83 -5.85 -19.60
N ASP A 23 6.38 -7.02 -19.15
CA ASP A 23 5.04 -7.55 -19.32
C ASP A 23 4.29 -7.72 -17.99
N ALA A 24 4.85 -7.19 -16.89
CA ALA A 24 4.22 -7.23 -15.58
C ALA A 24 3.05 -6.24 -15.48
N HIS A 25 2.01 -6.66 -14.75
CA HIS A 25 0.85 -5.86 -14.41
C HIS A 25 0.71 -5.81 -12.90
N THR A 26 0.43 -4.64 -12.33
CA THR A 26 0.12 -4.52 -10.91
C THR A 26 -0.92 -3.45 -10.64
N SER A 27 -1.79 -3.72 -9.67
CA SER A 27 -2.73 -2.70 -9.20
C SER A 27 -1.96 -1.51 -8.63
N HIS A 28 -2.52 -0.32 -8.81
CA HIS A 28 -2.02 0.91 -8.19
C HIS A 28 -2.01 0.86 -6.65
N HIS A 29 -2.77 -0.07 -6.04
CA HIS A 29 -2.72 -0.36 -4.60
C HIS A 29 -1.43 -1.08 -4.17
N GLY A 30 -0.68 -1.66 -5.12
CA GLY A 30 0.65 -2.21 -4.89
C GLY A 30 0.71 -3.45 -4.00
N ILE A 31 1.58 -3.41 -2.98
CA ILE A 31 1.77 -4.50 -2.02
C ILE A 31 1.31 -4.09 -0.63
N VAL A 32 1.08 -5.10 0.19
CA VAL A 32 0.63 -4.94 1.55
C VAL A 32 1.45 -5.86 2.46
N ILE A 33 1.91 -5.33 3.60
CA ILE A 33 2.73 -6.06 4.57
C ILE A 33 2.12 -5.86 5.96
N SER A 34 1.81 -6.96 6.64
CA SER A 34 1.15 -6.94 7.95
C SER A 34 2.14 -6.93 9.11
N ASP A 35 1.77 -6.19 10.16
CA ASP A 35 2.30 -6.27 11.52
C ASP A 35 1.15 -6.70 12.46
N PRO A 36 0.86 -8.01 12.58
CA PRO A 36 -0.26 -8.49 13.38
C PRO A 36 -0.10 -8.18 14.88
N GLU A 37 1.14 -8.11 15.37
CA GLU A 37 1.43 -7.81 16.78
C GLU A 37 1.07 -6.36 17.12
N ALA A 38 1.28 -5.43 16.19
CA ALA A 38 0.84 -4.04 16.31
C ALA A 38 -0.62 -3.79 15.88
N ASN A 39 -1.35 -4.82 15.42
CA ASN A 39 -2.66 -4.66 14.77
C ASN A 39 -2.62 -3.66 13.61
N ARG A 40 -1.55 -3.68 12.80
CA ARG A 40 -1.32 -2.77 11.67
C ARG A 40 -1.07 -3.50 10.38
N ILE A 41 -1.50 -2.91 9.29
CA ILE A 41 -1.15 -3.36 7.95
C ILE A 41 -0.70 -2.16 7.13
N TYR A 42 0.39 -2.33 6.40
CA TYR A 42 1.06 -1.26 5.66
C TYR A 42 0.92 -1.50 4.16
N GLY A 43 0.25 -0.58 3.48
CA GLY A 43 0.14 -0.56 2.02
C GLY A 43 1.26 0.27 1.39
N PHE A 44 1.86 -0.23 0.33
CA PHE A 44 2.86 0.47 -0.47
C PHE A 44 2.33 0.62 -1.89
N CYS A 45 1.70 1.75 -2.15
CA CYS A 45 1.05 2.06 -3.42
C CYS A 45 2.04 2.78 -4.34
N PRO A 46 2.40 2.23 -5.52
CA PRO A 46 3.38 2.85 -6.42
C PRO A 46 2.87 4.12 -7.10
N ASP A 47 1.55 4.28 -7.25
CA ASP A 47 0.94 5.40 -7.95
C ASP A 47 -0.41 5.74 -7.30
N GLY A 48 -0.40 6.77 -6.45
CA GLY A 48 -1.56 7.30 -5.75
C GLY A 48 -1.81 8.78 -6.07
N ALA A 49 -1.98 9.61 -5.06
CA ALA A 49 -2.26 11.03 -5.24
C ALA A 49 -1.15 11.71 -6.07
N GLN A 50 -1.54 12.49 -7.08
CA GLN A 50 -0.62 13.22 -7.97
C GLN A 50 0.43 12.33 -8.68
N HIS A 51 0.10 11.06 -8.95
CA HIS A 51 1.04 10.08 -9.54
C HIS A 51 2.30 9.87 -8.70
N ARG A 52 2.17 10.00 -7.38
CA ARG A 52 3.23 9.76 -6.41
C ARG A 52 2.93 8.54 -5.55
N PRO A 53 3.97 7.84 -5.06
CA PRO A 53 3.76 6.72 -4.16
C PRO A 53 3.10 7.16 -2.85
N VAL A 54 2.33 6.25 -2.28
CA VAL A 54 1.65 6.43 -1.00
C VAL A 54 1.98 5.26 -0.09
N VAL A 55 2.37 5.55 1.14
CA VAL A 55 2.40 4.57 2.23
C VAL A 55 1.09 4.70 3.00
N ILE A 56 0.34 3.61 3.09
CA ILE A 56 -0.90 3.51 3.85
C ILE A 56 -0.62 2.72 5.11
N VAL A 57 -1.25 3.10 6.22
CA VAL A 57 -1.32 2.30 7.44
C VAL A 57 -2.79 2.13 7.81
N ASP A 58 -3.22 0.88 7.95
CA ASP A 58 -4.58 0.55 8.37
C ASP A 58 -4.55 -0.30 9.66
N VAL A 59 -5.62 -0.20 10.44
CA VAL A 59 -5.90 -1.09 11.58
C VAL A 59 -6.45 -2.41 11.05
N ILE A 60 -5.80 -3.55 11.35
CA ILE A 60 -6.22 -4.87 10.84
C ILE A 60 -7.60 -5.25 11.39
N LYS A 61 -7.73 -5.26 12.71
CA LYS A 61 -8.95 -5.62 13.43
C LYS A 61 -9.48 -4.39 14.13
N VAL A 62 -10.53 -3.81 13.55
CA VAL A 62 -11.22 -2.66 14.13
C VAL A 62 -12.25 -3.12 15.14
N GLU A 63 -12.20 -2.54 16.33
CA GLU A 63 -13.22 -2.62 17.36
C GLU A 63 -14.06 -1.34 17.28
N TRP A 64 -15.38 -1.47 17.38
CA TRP A 64 -16.30 -0.35 17.20
C TRP A 64 -17.04 -0.04 18.49
N ILE A 65 -17.17 1.25 18.77
CA ILE A 65 -18.03 1.75 19.84
C ILE A 65 -19.46 1.81 19.29
N ASP A 66 -20.40 1.17 19.97
CA ASP A 66 -21.82 1.34 19.68
C ASP A 66 -22.28 2.74 20.11
N ASN A 67 -22.34 3.64 19.15
CA ASN A 67 -22.79 5.02 19.33
C ASN A 67 -24.33 5.15 19.31
N GLY A 68 -25.07 4.04 19.21
CA GLY A 68 -26.51 4.01 19.05
C GLY A 68 -26.97 4.03 17.58
N PRO A 69 -28.28 3.91 17.34
CA PRO A 69 -28.83 3.76 16.01
C PRO A 69 -28.61 5.02 15.15
N ASN A 70 -28.26 4.81 13.88
CA ASN A 70 -28.03 5.87 12.87
C ASN A 70 -26.91 6.86 13.20
N GLN A 71 -26.03 6.55 14.15
CA GLN A 71 -24.82 7.33 14.42
C GLN A 71 -23.63 6.78 13.64
N LEU A 72 -22.74 7.66 13.21
CA LEU A 72 -21.45 7.26 12.65
C LEU A 72 -20.68 6.47 13.71
N GLN A 73 -20.23 5.27 13.35
CA GLN A 73 -19.49 4.39 14.25
C GLN A 73 -18.10 4.99 14.52
N THR A 74 -17.68 4.95 15.77
CA THR A 74 -16.34 5.39 16.18
C THR A 74 -15.47 4.18 16.46
N PRO A 75 -14.27 4.09 15.87
CA PRO A 75 -13.35 3.02 16.23
C PRO A 75 -12.93 3.17 17.70
N ALA A 76 -13.00 2.09 18.47
CA ALA A 76 -12.46 2.00 19.83
C ALA A 76 -10.93 1.93 19.84
N ASN A 77 -10.34 1.50 18.73
CA ASN A 77 -8.91 1.30 18.54
C ASN A 77 -8.42 1.93 17.21
N PRO A 78 -8.58 3.26 17.02
CA PRO A 78 -8.07 3.93 15.82
C PRO A 78 -6.54 3.89 15.76
N LEU A 79 -5.98 4.50 14.71
CA LEU A 79 -4.57 4.85 14.71
C LEU A 79 -4.22 5.72 15.92
N ASP A 80 -3.02 5.55 16.45
CA ASP A 80 -2.56 6.27 17.62
C ASP A 80 -2.34 7.76 17.29
N ILE A 81 -2.53 8.62 18.29
CA ILE A 81 -2.19 10.03 18.16
C ILE A 81 -0.70 10.15 17.81
N GLY A 82 -0.40 10.81 16.69
CA GLY A 82 0.97 11.02 16.24
C GLY A 82 1.62 9.84 15.51
N GLU A 83 0.92 8.73 15.30
CA GLU A 83 1.45 7.55 14.59
C GLU A 83 1.99 7.90 13.19
N LEU A 84 1.22 8.68 12.41
CA LEU A 84 1.69 9.16 11.11
C LEU A 84 2.91 10.07 11.20
N ALA A 85 3.03 10.87 12.27
CA ALA A 85 4.19 11.74 12.46
C ALA A 85 5.45 10.93 12.79
N VAL A 86 5.32 9.85 13.56
CA VAL A 86 6.40 8.89 13.80
C VAL A 86 6.81 8.21 12.49
N LEU A 87 5.84 7.76 11.70
CA LEU A 87 6.10 7.11 10.43
C LEU A 87 6.79 8.05 9.41
N VAL A 88 6.36 9.32 9.33
CA VAL A 88 7.04 10.35 8.51
C VAL A 88 8.50 10.53 8.95
N LYS A 89 8.77 10.61 10.26
CA LYS A 89 10.15 10.72 10.76
C LYS A 89 11.00 9.51 10.39
N GLU A 90 10.44 8.30 10.47
CA GLU A 90 11.14 7.07 10.09
C GLU A 90 11.40 6.98 8.58
N LEU A 91 10.49 7.47 7.75
CA LEU A 91 10.69 7.62 6.30
C LEU A 91 11.80 8.63 6.00
N GLN A 92 11.77 9.79 6.65
CA GLN A 92 12.78 10.84 6.49
C GLN A 92 14.16 10.36 6.91
N ARG A 93 14.27 9.62 8.03
CA ARG A 93 15.54 9.00 8.48
C ARG A 93 16.13 8.03 7.46
N ARG A 94 15.30 7.42 6.62
CA ARG A 94 15.69 6.54 5.50
C ARG A 94 15.94 7.29 4.19
N GLY A 95 15.83 8.62 4.19
CA GLY A 95 16.02 9.46 2.99
C GLY A 95 14.78 9.60 2.11
N TYR A 96 13.59 9.27 2.61
CA TYR A 96 12.32 9.42 1.90
C TYR A 96 11.54 10.62 2.41
N GLU A 97 11.43 11.65 1.58
CA GLU A 97 10.65 12.85 1.90
C GLU A 97 9.15 12.64 1.72
N SER A 98 8.37 13.20 2.66
CA SER A 98 6.91 13.19 2.62
C SER A 98 6.37 14.48 1.99
N SER A 99 5.35 14.35 1.15
CA SER A 99 4.58 15.47 0.60
C SER A 99 3.38 15.87 1.49
N GLY A 100 3.06 15.07 2.49
CA GLY A 100 1.94 15.31 3.41
C GLY A 100 1.30 14.02 3.94
N THR A 101 0.33 14.18 4.84
CA THR A 101 -0.43 13.09 5.45
C THR A 101 -1.94 13.36 5.38
N TRP A 102 -2.76 12.30 5.40
CA TRP A 102 -4.23 12.38 5.42
C TRP A 102 -4.90 11.22 6.17
N ASN A 103 -6.21 11.39 6.42
CA ASN A 103 -7.12 10.53 7.21
C ASN A 103 -6.72 10.38 8.69
N GLY A 104 -5.56 9.79 8.98
CA GLY A 104 -4.88 9.73 10.28
C GLY A 104 -5.75 9.48 11.51
N HIS A 105 -5.23 9.71 12.72
CA HIS A 105 -6.05 9.70 13.92
C HIS A 105 -7.18 10.76 13.82
N PRO A 106 -8.44 10.46 14.21
CA PRO A 106 -8.94 9.26 14.89
C PRO A 106 -9.52 8.18 13.95
N SER A 107 -9.07 8.11 12.71
CA SER A 107 -9.48 7.11 11.72
C SER A 107 -8.73 5.78 11.89
N VAL A 108 -9.26 4.73 11.26
CA VAL A 108 -8.64 3.39 11.19
C VAL A 108 -7.62 3.27 10.05
N SER A 109 -7.48 4.32 9.26
CA SER A 109 -6.61 4.38 8.09
C SER A 109 -5.92 5.73 8.06
N GLY A 110 -4.66 5.72 7.68
CA GLY A 110 -3.83 6.89 7.54
C GLY A 110 -2.89 6.71 6.36
N SER A 111 -2.45 7.82 5.80
CA SER A 111 -1.66 7.77 4.59
C SER A 111 -0.61 8.87 4.54
N ILE A 112 0.48 8.56 3.86
CA ILE A 112 1.64 9.42 3.71
C ILE A 112 2.02 9.43 2.23
N GLY A 113 2.00 10.62 1.63
CA GLY A 113 2.46 10.81 0.26
C GLY A 113 3.97 10.94 0.23
N LEU A 114 4.62 10.30 -0.74
CA LEU A 114 6.07 10.43 -0.95
C LEU A 114 6.37 11.39 -2.10
N VAL A 115 7.49 12.11 -2.04
CA VAL A 115 7.86 13.09 -3.08
C VAL A 115 8.42 12.41 -4.33
N ARG A 116 9.30 11.41 -4.16
CA ARG A 116 9.99 10.72 -5.26
C ARG A 116 9.04 9.72 -5.94
N PRO A 117 8.96 9.69 -7.29
CA PRO A 117 8.14 8.69 -7.98
C PRO A 117 8.72 7.28 -7.76
N ALA A 118 7.87 6.25 -7.80
CA ALA A 118 8.30 4.86 -7.74
C ALA A 118 9.22 4.49 -8.91
N HIS A 119 9.81 3.29 -8.85
CA HIS A 119 10.67 2.77 -9.90
C HIS A 119 9.94 2.80 -11.27
N PRO A 120 10.56 3.29 -12.36
CA PRO A 120 9.87 3.49 -13.63
C PRO A 120 9.21 2.23 -14.20
N THR A 121 9.81 1.06 -14.04
CA THR A 121 9.20 -0.20 -14.53
C THR A 121 7.98 -0.61 -13.70
N LEU A 122 7.93 -0.22 -12.42
CA LEU A 122 6.76 -0.43 -11.57
C LEU A 122 5.62 0.51 -11.94
N VAL A 123 5.91 1.78 -12.23
CA VAL A 123 4.93 2.73 -12.79
C VAL A 123 4.38 2.22 -14.11
N ALA A 124 5.25 1.75 -15.01
CA ALA A 124 4.83 1.16 -16.29
C ALA A 124 3.93 -0.07 -16.10
N ALA A 125 4.18 -0.89 -15.06
CA ALA A 125 3.33 -2.03 -14.72
C ALA A 125 1.93 -1.59 -14.22
N VAL A 126 1.83 -0.48 -13.49
CA VAL A 126 0.54 0.13 -13.11
C VAL A 126 -0.19 0.66 -14.34
N ASP A 127 0.51 1.32 -15.26
CA ASP A 127 -0.10 1.84 -16.49
C ASP A 127 -0.62 0.71 -17.38
N ARG A 128 0.12 -0.40 -17.46
CA ARG A 128 -0.36 -1.63 -18.12
C ARG A 128 -1.61 -2.16 -17.43
N TYR A 129 -1.62 -2.28 -16.11
CA TYR A 129 -2.80 -2.69 -15.37
C TYR A 129 -4.01 -1.80 -15.66
N ARG A 130 -3.85 -0.47 -15.63
CA ARG A 130 -4.95 0.49 -15.90
C ARG A 130 -5.54 0.39 -17.30
N ARG A 131 -4.81 -0.13 -18.28
CA ARG A 131 -5.35 -0.44 -19.62
C ARG A 131 -6.35 -1.61 -19.61
N GLY A 132 -6.37 -2.41 -18.54
CA GLY A 132 -7.28 -3.54 -18.38
C GLY A 132 -6.93 -4.74 -19.25
N CYS A 133 -7.74 -5.79 -19.17
CA CYS A 133 -7.51 -7.02 -19.91
C CYS A 133 -7.57 -6.80 -21.43
N THR A 134 -6.50 -7.18 -22.13
CA THR A 134 -6.38 -7.05 -23.60
C THR A 134 -7.29 -8.03 -24.35
N VAL A 135 -7.57 -9.20 -23.76
CA VAL A 135 -8.46 -10.23 -24.34
C VAL A 135 -9.94 -9.85 -24.19
N HIS A 136 -10.30 -9.17 -23.11
CA HIS A 136 -11.67 -8.74 -22.81
C HIS A 136 -11.72 -7.25 -22.45
N PRO A 137 -11.54 -6.32 -23.41
CA PRO A 137 -11.43 -4.89 -23.12
C PRO A 137 -12.63 -4.32 -22.35
N GLN A 138 -13.83 -4.86 -22.60
CA GLN A 138 -15.07 -4.45 -21.93
C GLN A 138 -15.10 -4.80 -20.43
N ARG A 139 -14.28 -5.75 -19.97
CA ARG A 139 -14.16 -6.13 -18.55
C ARG A 139 -13.10 -5.30 -17.81
N SER A 140 -12.24 -4.57 -18.53
CA SER A 140 -11.20 -3.70 -17.97
C SER A 140 -10.35 -4.44 -16.90
N VAL A 141 -10.05 -3.77 -15.79
CA VAL A 141 -9.28 -4.28 -14.65
C VAL A 141 -10.01 -5.34 -13.81
N PHE A 142 -11.32 -5.50 -14.03
CA PHE A 142 -12.18 -6.44 -13.32
C PHE A 142 -12.31 -7.79 -14.03
N CYS A 143 -11.51 -8.02 -15.08
CA CYS A 143 -11.48 -9.32 -15.73
C CYS A 143 -10.95 -10.41 -14.77
N ASP A 144 -11.37 -11.63 -15.02
CA ASP A 144 -11.08 -12.83 -14.23
C ASP A 144 -10.60 -13.98 -15.13
N CYS A 145 -10.30 -13.72 -16.41
CA CYS A 145 -9.81 -14.75 -17.32
C CYS A 145 -8.39 -15.18 -16.98
N GLU A 146 -8.04 -16.42 -17.34
CA GLU A 146 -6.73 -17.01 -17.05
C GLU A 146 -5.56 -16.16 -17.55
N HIS A 147 -5.70 -15.57 -18.75
CA HIS A 147 -4.68 -14.69 -19.32
C HIS A 147 -4.40 -13.48 -18.42
N TRP A 148 -5.46 -12.80 -17.95
CA TRP A 148 -5.34 -11.64 -17.07
C TRP A 148 -4.73 -11.99 -15.71
N LEU A 149 -5.16 -13.12 -15.13
CA LEU A 149 -4.60 -13.60 -13.87
C LEU A 149 -3.12 -13.97 -14.01
N ALA A 150 -2.74 -14.61 -15.12
CA ALA A 150 -1.35 -14.98 -15.40
C ALA A 150 -0.44 -13.75 -15.59
N GLU A 151 -0.93 -12.68 -16.20
CA GLU A 151 -0.20 -11.41 -16.33
C GLU A 151 0.04 -10.74 -14.97
N GLY A 152 -0.96 -10.74 -14.08
CA GLY A 152 -0.82 -10.23 -12.72
C GLY A 152 0.14 -11.03 -11.84
N ALA A 153 0.37 -12.31 -12.15
CA ALA A 153 1.30 -13.17 -11.43
C ALA A 153 2.78 -12.88 -11.75
N ARG A 154 3.08 -12.08 -12.79
CA ARG A 154 4.46 -11.77 -13.23
C ARG A 154 5.15 -10.68 -12.41
N ILE A 155 4.42 -9.99 -11.53
CA ILE A 155 4.98 -8.94 -10.70
C ILE A 155 6.02 -9.53 -9.72
N VAL A 156 7.21 -8.94 -9.69
CA VAL A 156 8.23 -9.28 -8.70
C VAL A 156 7.81 -8.64 -7.39
N ARG A 157 7.39 -9.48 -6.44
CA ARG A 157 7.09 -9.09 -5.07
C ARG A 157 8.32 -9.27 -4.19
N PRO A 158 8.43 -8.55 -3.07
CA PRO A 158 9.45 -8.86 -2.08
C PRO A 158 9.32 -10.31 -1.64
N ALA A 159 10.43 -10.97 -1.36
CA ALA A 159 10.39 -12.28 -0.73
C ALA A 159 9.51 -12.18 0.52
N ALA A 160 8.53 -13.09 0.64
CA ALA A 160 7.74 -13.17 1.86
C ALA A 160 8.72 -13.28 3.03
N THR A 161 8.67 -12.33 3.97
CA THR A 161 9.47 -12.44 5.18
C THR A 161 9.10 -13.79 5.81
N PRO A 162 10.04 -14.72 6.02
CA PRO A 162 9.70 -16.03 6.56
C PRO A 162 9.02 -15.82 7.92
N SER A 163 7.82 -16.36 8.06
CA SER A 163 7.19 -16.50 9.36
C SER A 163 8.13 -17.34 10.23
N ALA A 164 8.73 -16.71 11.23
CA ALA A 164 9.43 -17.42 12.30
C ALA A 164 8.42 -18.08 13.23
#